data_AF-X1C1G7-F1
#
_entry.id   AF-X1C1G7-F1
#
_cell.length_a   1.000
_cell.length_b   1.000
_cell.length_c   1.000
_cell.angle_alpha   90.00
_cell.angle_beta   90.00
_cell.angle_gamma   90.00
#
_symmetry.space_group_name_H-M   'P 1'
#
loop_
_entity.id
_entity.type
_entity.pdbx_description
1 polymer ?
#
loop_
_entity_poly.entity_id
_entity_poly.type
_entity_poly.pdbx_seq_one_letter_code
_entity_poly.pdbx_strand_id
1 'polypeptide(L)'
;MCSISSYATAGSEIQKQYGGEYRVPLASEPVTLDPALYTDIYAMNVAANLFDGLVEFDKNLNVVPAIATVWKISRDHRTYTFRLRKGVRFHNGREVKADDFVFSFSRILSPEIQSPVAHLFLDIIGAKAFREGRSKTVAGLSALDPY
;
A
#
# COMPACT_ATOMS: atom_id res chain seq x y z
N MET A 1 20.73 14.60 62.50
CA MET A 1 19.90 15.40 61.59
C MET A 1 20.63 15.53 60.27
N CYS A 2 20.28 14.70 59.29
CA CYS A 2 20.79 14.81 57.92
C CYS A 2 19.56 15.02 57.04
N SER A 3 19.45 16.21 56.46
CA SER A 3 18.26 16.68 55.77
C SER A 3 18.08 15.94 54.44
N ILE A 4 16.90 15.38 54.23
CA ILE A 4 16.50 14.77 52.97
C ILE A 4 16.13 15.92 52.03
N SER A 5 16.99 16.24 51.06
CA SER A 5 16.66 17.21 50.01
C SER A 5 15.71 16.54 49.01
N SER A 6 14.43 16.86 49.12
CA SER A 6 13.40 16.52 48.14
C SER A 6 13.70 17.23 46.83
N TYR A 7 14.06 16.47 45.79
CA TYR A 7 13.97 16.95 44.42
C TYR A 7 12.61 16.52 43.87
N ALA A 8 11.72 17.51 43.72
CA ALA A 8 10.54 17.37 42.89
C ALA A 8 11.00 17.15 41.44
N THR A 9 10.74 15.97 40.89
CA THR A 9 10.96 15.69 39.48
C THR A 9 9.90 16.45 38.68
N ALA A 10 10.28 17.62 38.16
CA ALA A 10 9.51 18.29 37.12
C ALA A 10 9.41 17.34 35.93
N GLY A 11 8.19 16.99 35.53
CA GLY A 11 7.94 16.16 34.35
C GLY A 11 8.52 16.84 33.13
N SER A 12 9.60 16.30 32.58
CA SER A 12 10.14 16.77 31.31
C SER A 12 9.16 16.35 30.21
N GLU A 13 8.43 17.32 29.66
CA GLU A 13 7.73 17.13 28.39
C GLU A 13 8.76 16.68 27.34
N ILE A 14 8.56 15.49 26.76
CA ILE A 14 9.38 15.02 25.65
C ILE A 14 9.09 15.93 24.46
N GLN A 15 10.01 16.88 24.22
CA GLN A 15 9.93 17.77 23.07
C GLN A 15 10.15 16.95 21.79
N LYS A 16 9.15 16.95 20.89
CA LYS A 16 9.24 16.21 19.62
C LYS A 16 10.33 16.82 18.76
N GLN A 17 11.40 16.07 18.51
CA GLN A 17 12.41 16.41 17.53
C GLN A 17 11.96 15.94 16.13
N TYR A 18 12.01 16.84 15.15
CA TYR A 18 11.65 16.55 13.76
C TYR A 18 12.91 16.44 12.89
N GLY A 19 12.88 15.52 11.92
CA GLY A 19 14.01 15.21 11.05
C GLY A 19 15.02 14.26 11.67
N GLY A 20 16.14 14.05 10.98
CA GLY A 20 17.22 13.14 11.38
C GLY A 20 17.45 12.02 10.38
N GLU A 21 18.31 11.08 10.76
CA GLU A 21 18.64 9.91 9.96
C GLU A 21 18.10 8.65 10.65
N TYR A 22 17.34 7.85 9.90
CA TYR A 22 16.88 6.54 10.34
C TYR A 22 17.68 5.46 9.63
N ARG A 23 18.53 4.74 10.38
CA ARG A 23 19.34 3.63 9.86
C ARG A 23 18.80 2.31 10.41
N VAL A 24 18.42 1.41 9.53
CA VAL A 24 17.94 0.06 9.88
C VAL A 24 18.72 -0.98 9.08
N PRO A 25 19.29 -2.01 9.73
CA PRO A 25 19.88 -3.13 9.02
C PRO A 25 18.80 -4.02 8.41
N LEU A 26 18.97 -4.41 7.15
CA LEU A 26 18.21 -5.52 6.55
C LEU A 26 18.99 -6.81 6.78
N ALA A 27 18.30 -7.87 7.22
CA ALA A 27 18.95 -9.16 7.48
C ALA A 27 19.30 -9.94 6.20
N SER A 28 18.76 -9.55 5.05
CA SER A 28 19.14 -10.03 3.72
C SER A 28 18.85 -8.96 2.67
N GLU A 29 19.53 -9.07 1.53
CA GLU A 29 19.27 -8.24 0.35
C GLU A 29 17.91 -8.60 -0.28
N PRO A 30 17.05 -7.62 -0.62
CA PRO A 30 15.85 -7.85 -1.41
C PRO A 30 16.18 -8.39 -2.81
N VAL A 31 15.43 -9.39 -3.29
CA VAL A 31 15.63 -9.93 -4.64
C VAL A 31 15.16 -8.93 -5.71
N THR A 32 14.06 -8.23 -5.43
CA THR A 32 13.48 -7.21 -6.29
C THR A 32 12.67 -6.23 -5.45
N LEU A 33 12.52 -4.99 -5.92
CA LEU A 33 11.62 -3.99 -5.34
C LEU A 33 10.33 -3.82 -6.16
N ASP A 34 10.10 -4.69 -7.16
CA ASP A 34 8.89 -4.68 -7.96
C ASP A 34 7.71 -5.29 -7.16
N PRO A 35 6.65 -4.50 -6.85
CA PRO A 35 5.50 -4.99 -6.09
C PRO A 35 4.71 -6.12 -6.74
N ALA A 36 4.83 -6.31 -8.05
CA ALA A 36 4.21 -7.44 -8.71
C ALA A 36 5.01 -8.74 -8.55
N LEU A 37 6.25 -8.70 -8.06
CA LEU A 37 7.17 -9.84 -8.10
C LEU A 37 7.76 -10.22 -6.73
N TYR A 38 7.92 -9.28 -5.80
CA TYR A 38 8.53 -9.62 -4.51
C TYR A 38 7.64 -10.57 -3.69
N THR A 39 8.29 -11.41 -2.88
CA THR A 39 7.64 -12.32 -1.92
C THR A 39 8.36 -12.36 -0.58
N ASP A 40 9.52 -11.71 -0.46
CA ASP A 40 10.32 -11.68 0.76
C ASP A 40 10.00 -10.46 1.64
N ILE A 41 10.15 -10.62 2.95
CA ILE A 41 9.82 -9.58 3.92
C ILE A 41 10.77 -8.36 3.84
N TYR A 42 11.99 -8.51 3.33
CA TYR A 42 12.96 -7.43 3.24
C TYR A 42 12.58 -6.46 2.12
N ALA A 43 12.22 -6.98 0.94
CA ALA A 43 11.60 -6.22 -0.14
C ALA A 43 10.31 -5.54 0.32
N MET A 44 9.45 -6.24 1.06
CA MET A 44 8.20 -5.67 1.60
C MET A 44 8.47 -4.46 2.51
N ASN A 45 9.46 -4.55 3.40
CA ASN A 45 9.83 -3.46 4.30
C ASN A 45 10.32 -2.23 3.53
N VAL A 46 11.14 -2.42 2.49
CA VAL A 46 11.61 -1.30 1.66
C VAL A 46 10.46 -0.74 0.82
N ALA A 47 9.67 -1.60 0.18
CA ALA A 47 8.56 -1.22 -0.68
C ALA A 47 7.46 -0.44 0.05
N ALA A 48 7.19 -0.78 1.33
CA ALA A 48 6.24 -0.05 2.17
C ALA A 48 6.64 1.42 2.42
N ASN A 49 7.90 1.80 2.17
CA ASN A 49 8.38 3.18 2.23
C ASN A 49 8.40 3.88 0.87
N LEU A 50 8.20 3.13 -0.23
CA LEU A 50 8.28 3.62 -1.61
C LEU A 50 6.90 3.74 -2.27
N PHE A 51 5.93 2.92 -1.87
CA PHE A 51 4.63 2.82 -2.51
C PHE A 51 3.49 2.91 -1.49
N ASP A 52 2.44 3.63 -1.87
CA ASP A 52 1.19 3.69 -1.13
C ASP A 52 0.10 2.88 -1.84
N GLY A 53 -0.72 2.18 -1.06
CA GLY A 53 -1.90 1.46 -1.54
C GLY A 53 -3.17 2.31 -1.55
N LEU A 54 -4.30 1.67 -1.88
CA LEU A 54 -5.62 2.28 -1.71
C LEU A 54 -5.93 2.52 -0.22
N VAL A 55 -5.57 1.56 0.63
CA VAL A 55 -5.76 1.55 2.08
C VAL A 55 -4.48 1.04 2.76
N GLU A 56 -4.36 1.28 4.06
CA GLU A 56 -3.24 0.82 4.89
C GLU A 56 -3.75 0.35 6.27
N PHE A 57 -2.84 -0.17 7.10
CA PHE A 57 -3.14 -0.55 8.48
C PHE A 57 -2.64 0.52 9.45
N ASP A 58 -3.49 0.93 10.41
CA ASP A 58 -3.04 1.75 11.53
C ASP A 58 -2.24 0.92 12.56
N LYS A 59 -1.73 1.60 13.61
CA LYS A 59 -0.98 0.97 14.71
C LYS A 59 -1.76 -0.12 15.47
N ASN A 60 -3.08 -0.18 15.32
CA ASN A 60 -3.96 -1.15 15.95
C ASN A 60 -4.44 -2.21 14.93
N LEU A 61 -3.87 -2.23 13.73
CA LEU A 61 -4.23 -3.11 12.62
C LEU A 61 -5.65 -2.90 12.07
N ASN A 62 -6.22 -1.70 12.24
CA ASN A 62 -7.44 -1.33 11.54
C ASN A 62 -7.12 -0.91 10.11
N VAL A 63 -8.00 -1.28 9.16
CA VAL A 63 -7.90 -0.78 7.79
C VAL A 63 -8.32 0.69 7.74
N VAL A 64 -7.43 1.55 7.28
CA VAL A 64 -7.63 3.01 7.21
C VAL A 64 -7.35 3.57 5.80
N PRO A 65 -7.88 4.76 5.48
CA PRO A 65 -7.63 5.43 4.19
C PRO A 65 -6.15 5.74 3.94
N ALA A 66 -5.62 5.34 2.77
CA ALA A 66 -4.32 5.77 2.25
C ALA A 66 -4.53 6.72 1.05
N ILE A 67 -4.24 6.29 -0.19
CA ILE A 67 -4.57 7.09 -1.39
C ILE A 67 -6.09 7.19 -1.58
N ALA A 68 -6.86 6.16 -1.26
CA ALA A 68 -8.31 6.27 -1.23
C ALA A 68 -8.73 7.09 -0.01
N THR A 69 -9.59 8.11 -0.21
CA THR A 69 -10.20 8.91 0.87
C THR A 69 -11.34 8.18 1.57
N VAL A 70 -12.09 7.38 0.81
CA VAL A 70 -13.24 6.59 1.26
C VAL A 70 -13.50 5.48 0.25
N TRP A 71 -14.14 4.41 0.69
CA TRP A 71 -14.66 3.37 -0.19
C TRP A 71 -16.08 2.97 0.18
N LYS A 72 -16.81 2.45 -0.80
CA LYS A 72 -18.15 1.88 -0.64
C LYS A 72 -18.12 0.42 -1.01
N ILE A 73 -18.88 -0.38 -0.26
CA ILE A 73 -19.07 -1.80 -0.52
C ILE A 73 -20.54 -2.01 -0.91
N SER A 74 -20.78 -2.72 -2.00
CA SER A 74 -22.14 -3.09 -2.41
C SER A 74 -22.81 -4.02 -1.40
N ARG A 75 -24.14 -4.09 -1.44
CA ARG A 75 -24.94 -4.91 -0.51
C ARG A 75 -24.62 -6.41 -0.58
N ASP A 76 -24.17 -6.88 -1.74
CA ASP A 76 -23.77 -8.28 -1.97
C ASP A 76 -22.28 -8.54 -1.69
N HIS A 77 -21.54 -7.53 -1.25
CA HIS A 77 -20.10 -7.57 -0.95
C HIS A 77 -19.20 -7.95 -2.14
N ARG A 78 -19.68 -7.76 -3.38
CA ARG A 78 -18.95 -8.10 -4.61
C ARG A 78 -18.37 -6.91 -5.36
N THR A 79 -18.75 -5.69 -4.99
CA THR A 79 -18.26 -4.47 -5.64
C THR A 79 -17.74 -3.50 -4.59
N TYR A 80 -16.48 -3.10 -4.79
CA TYR A 80 -15.78 -2.13 -3.96
C TYR A 80 -15.48 -0.92 -4.85
N THR A 81 -15.94 0.27 -4.42
CA THR A 81 -15.71 1.52 -5.14
C THR A 81 -14.89 2.45 -4.26
N PHE A 82 -13.69 2.80 -4.71
CA PHE A 82 -12.77 3.69 -4.01
C PHE A 82 -12.86 5.09 -4.60
N ARG A 83 -12.71 6.12 -3.76
CA ARG A 83 -12.53 7.52 -4.18
C ARG A 83 -11.13 7.98 -3.84
N LEU A 84 -10.34 8.33 -4.83
CA LEU A 84 -8.93 8.68 -4.66
C LEU A 84 -8.74 10.15 -4.26
N ARG A 85 -7.66 10.41 -3.52
CA ARG A 85 -7.18 11.76 -3.25
C ARG A 85 -6.72 12.40 -4.57
N LYS A 86 -7.12 13.65 -4.78
CA LYS A 86 -6.59 14.47 -5.87
C LYS A 86 -5.26 15.08 -5.47
N GLY A 87 -4.39 15.32 -6.44
CA GLY A 87 -3.09 15.98 -6.26
C GLY A 87 -1.98 15.07 -5.72
N VAL A 88 -2.23 13.78 -5.48
CA VAL A 88 -1.19 12.79 -5.17
C VAL A 88 -0.32 12.59 -6.42
N ARG A 89 1.01 12.61 -6.26
CA ARG A 89 1.95 12.54 -7.38
C ARG A 89 2.99 11.46 -7.16
N PHE A 90 3.37 10.81 -8.24
CA PHE A 90 4.60 10.03 -8.31
C PHE A 90 5.82 10.95 -8.21
N HIS A 91 6.98 10.37 -7.90
CA HIS A 91 8.25 11.11 -7.81
C HIS A 91 8.65 11.84 -9.09
N ASN A 92 8.14 11.41 -10.25
CA ASN A 92 8.34 12.09 -11.54
C ASN A 92 7.37 13.26 -11.79
N GLY A 93 6.51 13.60 -10.82
CA GLY A 93 5.55 14.70 -10.90
C GLY A 93 4.22 14.35 -11.57
N ARG A 94 4.09 13.17 -12.20
CA ARG A 94 2.80 12.72 -12.76
C ARG A 94 1.82 12.47 -11.62
N GLU A 95 0.58 12.93 -11.80
CA GLU A 95 -0.46 12.70 -10.81
C GLU A 95 -0.97 11.26 -10.87
N VAL A 96 -1.23 10.67 -9.71
CA VAL A 96 -1.82 9.34 -9.56
C VAL A 96 -3.30 9.39 -9.95
N LYS A 97 -3.72 8.42 -10.77
CA LYS A 97 -5.11 8.27 -11.26
C LYS A 97 -5.62 6.86 -10.99
N ALA A 98 -6.94 6.67 -11.06
CA ALA A 98 -7.57 5.35 -10.94
C ALA A 98 -7.00 4.32 -11.92
N ASP A 99 -6.64 4.74 -13.14
CA ASP A 99 -6.03 3.87 -14.15
C ASP A 99 -4.69 3.28 -13.71
N ASP A 100 -3.92 3.95 -12.83
CA ASP A 100 -2.65 3.41 -12.32
C ASP A 100 -2.87 2.16 -11.45
N PHE A 101 -3.96 2.13 -10.69
CA PHE A 101 -4.35 0.96 -9.90
C PHE A 101 -4.87 -0.18 -10.78
N VAL A 102 -5.71 0.15 -11.78
CA VAL A 102 -6.19 -0.82 -12.77
C VAL A 102 -5.01 -1.46 -13.50
N PHE A 103 -4.06 -0.66 -13.95
CA PHE A 103 -2.82 -1.14 -14.57
C PHE A 103 -2.02 -2.04 -13.62
N SER A 104 -1.80 -1.62 -12.37
CA SER A 104 -0.96 -2.36 -11.42
C SER A 104 -1.55 -3.74 -11.08
N PHE A 105 -2.86 -3.80 -10.82
CA PHE A 105 -3.55 -5.07 -10.56
C PHE A 105 -3.65 -5.95 -11.81
N SER A 106 -3.88 -5.36 -12.98
CA SER A 106 -3.84 -6.11 -14.25
C SER A 106 -2.44 -6.67 -14.52
N ARG A 107 -1.38 -5.92 -14.20
CA ARG A 107 0.01 -6.36 -14.36
C ARG A 107 0.34 -7.56 -13.48
N ILE A 108 -0.12 -7.58 -12.23
CA ILE A 108 -0.01 -8.75 -11.34
C ILE A 108 -0.66 -9.99 -11.98
N LEU A 109 -1.82 -9.82 -12.61
CA LEU A 109 -2.55 -10.91 -13.25
C LEU A 109 -2.00 -11.31 -14.63
N SER A 110 -1.09 -10.53 -15.22
CA SER A 110 -0.61 -10.73 -16.60
C SER A 110 0.04 -12.11 -16.79
N PRO A 111 -0.27 -12.81 -17.91
CA PRO A 111 0.42 -14.05 -18.28
C PRO A 111 1.93 -13.86 -18.51
N GLU A 112 2.36 -12.65 -18.89
CA GLU A 112 3.76 -12.34 -19.17
C GLU A 112 4.59 -12.17 -17.88
N ILE A 113 3.98 -11.54 -16.87
CA ILE A 113 4.65 -11.25 -15.59
C ILE A 113 4.78 -12.51 -14.74
N GLN A 114 3.82 -13.44 -14.86
CA GLN A 114 3.76 -14.66 -14.05
C GLN A 114 3.96 -14.40 -12.54
N SER A 115 3.35 -13.31 -12.05
CA SER A 115 3.51 -12.88 -10.66
C SER A 115 3.26 -14.02 -9.66
N PRO A 116 4.15 -14.20 -8.66
CA PRO A 116 3.94 -15.18 -7.59
C PRO A 116 2.77 -14.80 -6.67
N VAL A 117 2.41 -13.52 -6.60
CA VAL A 117 1.31 -13.00 -5.77
C VAL A 117 -0.03 -12.92 -6.51
N ALA A 118 -0.08 -13.35 -7.78
CA ALA A 118 -1.30 -13.31 -8.59
C ALA A 118 -2.49 -14.05 -7.95
N HIS A 119 -2.22 -15.08 -7.15
CA HIS A 119 -3.24 -15.88 -6.47
C HIS A 119 -4.17 -15.04 -5.58
N LEU A 120 -3.69 -13.91 -5.04
CA LEU A 120 -4.48 -12.98 -4.21
C LEU A 120 -5.57 -12.24 -5.01
N PHE A 121 -5.48 -12.22 -6.34
CA PHE A 121 -6.37 -11.44 -7.21
C PHE A 121 -7.29 -12.31 -8.09
N LEU A 122 -7.21 -13.64 -7.98
CA LEU A 122 -7.90 -14.56 -8.90
C LEU A 122 -9.43 -14.60 -8.73
N ASP A 123 -9.95 -14.11 -7.60
CA ASP A 123 -11.39 -14.03 -7.34
C ASP A 123 -12.05 -12.80 -7.97
N ILE A 124 -11.26 -11.89 -8.55
CA ILE A 124 -11.77 -10.77 -9.33
C ILE A 124 -12.38 -11.29 -10.64
N ILE A 125 -13.55 -10.76 -10.99
CA ILE A 125 -14.27 -11.15 -12.21
C ILE A 125 -13.35 -10.98 -13.43
N GLY A 126 -13.19 -12.05 -14.22
CA GLY A 126 -12.34 -12.04 -15.42
C GLY A 126 -10.84 -12.21 -15.17
N ALA A 127 -10.36 -12.26 -13.92
CA ALA A 127 -8.93 -12.38 -13.61
C ALA A 127 -8.32 -13.68 -14.16
N LYS A 128 -8.99 -14.83 -13.96
CA LYS A 128 -8.53 -16.12 -14.49
C LYS A 128 -8.49 -16.13 -16.02
N ALA A 129 -9.55 -15.64 -16.66
CA ALA A 129 -9.61 -15.55 -18.12
C ALA A 129 -8.50 -14.65 -18.69
N PHE A 130 -8.23 -13.50 -18.06
CA PHE A 130 -7.12 -12.63 -18.45
C PHE A 130 -5.76 -13.32 -18.27
N ARG A 131 -5.52 -13.94 -17.10
CA ARG A 131 -4.27 -14.64 -16.79
C ARG A 131 -3.99 -15.82 -17.73
N GLU A 132 -5.02 -16.50 -18.18
CA GLU A 132 -4.91 -17.62 -19.13
C GLU A 132 -4.84 -17.15 -20.60
N GLY A 133 -4.75 -15.84 -20.85
CA GLY A 133 -4.68 -15.27 -22.19
C GLY A 133 -6.01 -15.33 -22.97
N ARG A 134 -7.12 -15.67 -22.30
CA ARG A 134 -8.47 -15.75 -22.90
C ARG A 134 -9.21 -14.40 -22.93
N SER A 135 -8.67 -13.37 -22.27
CA SER A 135 -9.17 -11.99 -22.29
C SER A 135 -8.01 -11.01 -22.37
N LYS A 136 -8.25 -9.84 -22.98
CA LYS A 136 -7.29 -8.72 -23.00
C LYS A 136 -7.40 -7.79 -21.79
N THR A 137 -8.46 -7.91 -21.00
CA THR A 137 -8.70 -7.07 -19.80
C THR A 137 -9.27 -7.91 -18.66
N VAL A 138 -9.11 -7.41 -17.43
CA VAL A 138 -9.73 -7.96 -16.23
C VAL A 138 -11.08 -7.27 -16.03
N ALA A 139 -12.18 -7.97 -16.33
CA ALA A 139 -13.53 -7.38 -16.35
C ALA A 139 -13.96 -6.74 -15.02
N GLY A 140 -13.47 -7.25 -13.89
CA GLY A 140 -13.77 -6.73 -12.55
C GLY A 140 -12.92 -5.54 -12.10
N LEU A 141 -12.01 -5.05 -12.95
CA LEU A 141 -11.19 -3.86 -12.69
C LEU A 141 -11.61 -2.75 -13.65
N SER A 142 -11.99 -1.60 -13.11
CA SER A 142 -12.33 -0.44 -13.92
C SER A 142 -12.04 0.86 -13.18
N ALA A 143 -11.62 1.86 -13.93
CA ALA A 143 -11.62 3.25 -13.51
C ALA A 143 -12.94 3.88 -13.98
N LEU A 144 -13.83 4.22 -13.04
CA LEU A 144 -15.12 4.84 -13.35
C LEU A 144 -14.96 6.30 -13.76
N ASP A 145 -14.00 6.97 -13.12
CA ASP A 145 -13.50 8.29 -13.44
C ASP A 145 -12.04 8.39 -12.94
N PRO A 146 -11.32 9.51 -13.15
CA PRO A 146 -9.92 9.61 -12.76
C PRO A 146 -9.63 9.48 -11.25
N TYR A 147 -10.61 9.63 -10.34
CA TYR A 147 -10.42 9.61 -8.86
C TYR A 147 -11.55 8.95 -8.06
#